data_AF-A0A6M4WTL2-F1
#
_entry.id   AF-A0A6M4WTL2-F1
#
_cell.length_a   1.000
_cell.length_b   1.000
_cell.length_c   1.000
_cell.angle_alpha   90.00
_cell.angle_beta   90.00
_cell.angle_gamma   90.00
#
_symmetry.space_group_name_H-M   'P 1'
#
loop_
_entity.id
_entity.type
_entity.pdbx_description
1 polymer ?
#
loop_
_entity_poly.entity_id
_entity_poly.type
_entity_poly.pdbx_seq_one_letter_code
_entity_poly.pdbx_strand_id
1 'polypeptide(L)'
;MPVLTADRTPDQLVAELERLVEVDWPTVWAGVPDDEEKRTHWCTGFGWRPLWFEAGQWVRTAQGSRLHLASVAPARPVTRVEHILWSVRAGAAAENEALMSLTARKWPAYVAAVQAVLSVPTWSGDWDTAGFPDSPGRAYWQDAEWRAEHRDPYRLAVWSFRTPGAPLFVLRANLAAGTAAGWGPGSATISLACHGPADPESDGPGWLL
;
A
#
# COMPACT_ATOMS: atom_id res chain seq x y z
N MET A 1 22.86 6.09 -12.45
CA MET A 1 21.79 6.74 -11.68
C MET A 1 20.64 5.76 -11.51
N PRO A 2 19.91 5.78 -10.38
CA PRO A 2 18.73 4.96 -10.20
C PRO A 2 17.65 5.26 -11.26
N VAL A 3 16.95 4.22 -11.71
CA VAL A 3 15.93 4.27 -12.76
C VAL A 3 14.54 4.18 -12.12
N LEU A 4 13.63 5.07 -12.52
CA LEU A 4 12.23 5.00 -12.12
C LEU A 4 11.52 3.84 -12.82
N THR A 5 10.84 3.01 -12.03
CA THR A 5 10.03 1.86 -12.49
C THR A 5 8.53 2.11 -12.28
N ALA A 6 8.18 3.09 -11.44
CA ALA A 6 6.85 3.69 -11.33
C ALA A 6 7.00 5.17 -10.91
N ASP A 7 6.18 6.06 -11.47
CA ASP A 7 6.25 7.50 -11.19
C ASP A 7 4.86 8.15 -11.20
N ARG A 8 3.96 7.64 -10.35
CA ARG A 8 2.66 8.26 -10.14
C ARG A 8 2.84 9.52 -9.34
N THR A 9 2.39 10.65 -9.85
CA THR A 9 2.60 11.94 -9.17
C THR A 9 1.70 12.08 -7.95
N PRO A 10 2.05 12.93 -6.98
CA PRO A 10 1.17 13.27 -5.86
C PRO A 10 -0.22 13.74 -6.31
N ASP A 11 -0.32 14.57 -7.35
CA ASP A 11 -1.63 15.03 -7.87
C ASP A 11 -2.47 13.88 -8.45
N GLN A 12 -1.81 12.93 -9.14
CA GLN A 12 -2.48 11.73 -9.63
C GLN A 12 -2.96 10.83 -8.49
N LEU A 13 -2.24 10.81 -7.37
CA LEU A 13 -2.66 10.12 -6.16
C LEU A 13 -3.88 10.79 -5.53
N VAL A 14 -3.91 12.13 -5.43
CA VAL A 14 -5.09 12.86 -4.91
C VAL A 14 -6.33 12.49 -5.72
N ALA A 15 -6.26 12.63 -7.04
CA ALA A 15 -7.39 12.32 -7.93
C ALA A 15 -7.80 10.84 -7.90
N GLU A 16 -6.86 9.92 -7.62
CA GLU A 16 -7.17 8.51 -7.40
C GLU A 16 -7.91 8.30 -6.07
N LEU A 17 -7.38 8.88 -5.00
CA LEU A 17 -7.91 8.75 -3.65
C LEU A 17 -9.32 9.31 -3.52
N GLU A 18 -9.60 10.45 -4.14
CA GLU A 18 -10.94 11.06 -4.16
C GLU A 18 -12.00 10.10 -4.72
N ARG A 19 -11.65 9.28 -5.72
CA ARG A 19 -12.56 8.23 -6.23
C ARG A 19 -12.54 6.97 -5.36
N LEU A 20 -11.39 6.60 -4.81
CA LEU A 20 -11.29 5.41 -3.96
C LEU A 20 -12.10 5.54 -2.68
N VAL A 21 -12.23 6.74 -2.09
CA VAL A 21 -13.06 6.92 -0.88
C VAL A 21 -14.56 6.79 -1.15
N GLU A 22 -14.99 6.88 -2.41
CA GLU A 22 -16.39 6.73 -2.83
C GLU A 22 -16.75 5.29 -3.25
N VAL A 23 -15.77 4.38 -3.32
CA VAL A 23 -15.99 2.98 -3.68
C VAL A 23 -16.87 2.29 -2.63
N ASP A 24 -17.77 1.42 -3.09
CA ASP A 24 -18.53 0.50 -2.23
C ASP A 24 -17.60 -0.60 -1.68
N TRP A 25 -16.80 -0.21 -0.69
CA TRP A 25 -15.82 -1.05 -0.02
C TRP A 25 -16.40 -2.31 0.62
N PRO A 26 -17.60 -2.32 1.24
CA PRO A 26 -18.25 -3.56 1.69
C PRO A 26 -18.32 -4.64 0.61
N THR A 27 -18.69 -4.28 -0.62
CA THR A 27 -18.72 -5.22 -1.75
C THR A 27 -17.32 -5.66 -2.17
N VAL A 28 -16.33 -4.76 -2.09
CA VAL A 28 -14.92 -5.10 -2.36
C VAL A 28 -14.38 -6.11 -1.35
N TRP A 29 -14.60 -5.85 -0.06
CA TRP A 29 -14.12 -6.69 1.03
C TRP A 29 -14.76 -8.08 1.04
N ALA A 30 -16.02 -8.20 0.60
CA ALA A 30 -16.70 -9.50 0.48
C ALA A 30 -15.99 -10.48 -0.47
N GLY A 31 -15.21 -9.98 -1.43
CA GLY A 31 -14.40 -10.79 -2.32
C GLY A 31 -14.70 -10.62 -3.80
N VAL A 32 -13.73 -10.99 -4.61
CA VAL A 32 -13.84 -10.93 -6.08
C VAL A 32 -14.48 -12.23 -6.59
N PRO A 33 -15.49 -12.18 -7.48
CA PRO A 33 -16.09 -13.40 -8.03
C PRO A 33 -15.08 -14.33 -8.71
N ASP A 34 -15.28 -15.64 -8.52
CA ASP A 34 -14.43 -16.68 -9.11
C ASP A 34 -14.67 -16.84 -10.62
N ASP A 35 -15.93 -16.75 -11.04
CA ASP A 35 -16.31 -16.75 -12.44
C ASP A 35 -15.79 -15.49 -13.18
N GLU A 36 -15.19 -15.68 -14.35
CA GLU A 36 -14.52 -14.62 -15.11
C GLU A 36 -15.47 -13.55 -15.63
N GLU A 37 -16.65 -13.94 -16.11
CA GLU A 37 -17.65 -13.01 -16.62
C GLU A 37 -18.22 -12.17 -15.48
N LYS A 38 -18.60 -12.83 -14.37
CA LYS A 38 -19.05 -12.14 -13.15
C LYS A 38 -17.98 -11.21 -12.60
N ARG A 39 -16.72 -11.62 -12.61
CA ARG A 39 -15.59 -10.80 -12.16
C ARG A 39 -15.40 -9.56 -13.04
N THR A 40 -15.53 -9.72 -14.35
CA THR A 40 -15.44 -8.60 -15.29
C THR A 40 -16.57 -7.61 -15.08
N HIS A 41 -17.81 -8.10 -14.91
CA HIS A 41 -18.96 -7.28 -14.58
C HIS A 41 -18.78 -6.55 -13.25
N TRP A 42 -18.34 -7.28 -12.22
CA TRP A 42 -18.03 -6.75 -10.89
C TRP A 42 -16.99 -5.63 -10.96
N CYS A 43 -15.86 -5.83 -11.66
CA CYS A 43 -14.84 -4.78 -11.82
C CYS A 43 -15.41 -3.55 -12.54
N THR A 44 -16.21 -3.77 -13.59
CA THR A 44 -16.82 -2.70 -14.37
C THR A 44 -17.78 -1.86 -13.53
N GLY A 45 -18.48 -2.47 -12.55
CA GLY A 45 -19.34 -1.77 -11.58
C GLY A 45 -18.60 -0.70 -10.77
N PHE A 46 -17.30 -0.88 -10.55
CA PHE A 46 -16.43 0.10 -9.88
C PHE A 46 -15.68 1.04 -10.86
N GLY A 47 -15.98 0.94 -12.16
CA GLY A 47 -15.23 1.64 -13.20
C GLY A 47 -13.80 1.11 -13.36
N TRP A 48 -13.55 -0.14 -12.95
CA TRP A 48 -12.24 -0.79 -13.05
C TRP A 48 -12.20 -1.78 -14.20
N ARG A 49 -11.02 -1.91 -14.81
CA ARG A 49 -10.74 -2.94 -15.81
C ARG A 49 -9.95 -4.08 -15.16
N PRO A 50 -10.43 -5.34 -15.19
CA PRO A 50 -9.65 -6.46 -14.69
C PRO A 50 -8.36 -6.62 -15.50
N LEU A 51 -7.30 -7.07 -14.83
CA LEU A 51 -6.02 -7.38 -15.46
C LEU A 51 -5.75 -8.88 -15.36
N TRP A 52 -5.15 -9.36 -14.27
CA TRP A 52 -4.87 -10.78 -14.03
C TRP A 52 -5.13 -11.13 -12.57
N PHE A 53 -5.15 -12.43 -12.26
CA PHE A 53 -5.24 -12.93 -10.89
C PHE A 53 -3.92 -13.59 -10.51
N GLU A 54 -3.26 -13.08 -9.47
CA GLU A 54 -2.02 -13.62 -8.90
C GLU A 54 -1.96 -13.20 -7.43
N ALA A 55 -2.22 -14.16 -6.53
CA ALA A 55 -2.39 -13.92 -5.08
C ALA A 55 -3.39 -12.78 -4.77
N GLY A 56 -4.46 -12.69 -5.57
CA GLY A 56 -5.42 -11.60 -5.55
C GLY A 56 -5.68 -11.05 -6.96
N GLN A 57 -6.68 -10.17 -7.06
CA GLN A 57 -7.09 -9.58 -8.34
C GLN A 57 -6.31 -8.29 -8.62
N TRP A 58 -5.72 -8.18 -9.80
CA TRP A 58 -5.15 -6.92 -10.29
C TRP A 58 -6.15 -6.19 -11.16
N VAL A 59 -6.34 -4.89 -10.92
CA VAL A 59 -7.23 -4.05 -11.73
C VAL A 59 -6.54 -2.77 -12.17
N ARG A 60 -7.06 -2.16 -13.23
CA ARG A 60 -6.72 -0.81 -13.65
C ARG A 60 -7.90 0.12 -13.42
N THR A 61 -7.68 1.22 -12.70
CA THR A 61 -8.71 2.22 -12.45
C THR A 61 -8.87 3.15 -13.65
N ALA A 62 -9.94 3.95 -13.67
CA ALA A 62 -10.20 4.88 -14.75
C ALA A 62 -9.15 6.00 -14.86
N GLN A 63 -8.41 6.32 -13.79
CA GLN A 63 -7.26 7.23 -13.84
C GLN A 63 -5.98 6.54 -14.36
N GLY A 64 -6.02 5.22 -14.55
CA GLY A 64 -4.90 4.42 -15.04
C GLY A 64 -4.02 3.82 -13.94
N SER A 65 -4.38 4.00 -12.67
CA SER A 65 -3.68 3.39 -11.53
C SER A 65 -3.85 1.87 -11.55
N ARG A 66 -2.88 1.15 -11.02
CA ARG A 66 -2.98 -0.32 -10.84
C ARG A 66 -3.21 -0.62 -9.37
N LEU A 67 -4.28 -1.33 -9.08
CA LEU A 67 -4.59 -1.79 -7.74
C LEU A 67 -4.44 -3.30 -7.67
N HIS A 68 -3.88 -3.78 -6.57
CA HIS A 68 -3.87 -5.19 -6.20
C HIS A 68 -4.86 -5.40 -5.06
N LEU A 69 -5.92 -6.17 -5.32
CA LEU A 69 -6.90 -6.62 -4.33
C LEU A 69 -6.45 -7.97 -3.78
N ALA A 70 -5.70 -7.95 -2.68
CA ALA A 70 -5.11 -9.13 -2.07
C ALA A 70 -6.20 -10.01 -1.43
N SER A 71 -6.29 -11.24 -1.91
CA SER A 71 -7.11 -12.30 -1.35
C SER A 71 -6.36 -13.63 -1.45
N VAL A 72 -6.62 -14.55 -0.52
CA VAL A 72 -5.96 -15.87 -0.50
C VAL A 72 -6.41 -16.76 -1.68
N ALA A 73 -7.61 -16.53 -2.21
CA ALA A 73 -8.16 -17.17 -3.40
C ALA A 73 -9.32 -16.33 -3.96
N PRO A 74 -9.82 -16.60 -5.18
CA PRO A 74 -11.07 -16.01 -5.66
C PRO A 74 -12.25 -16.35 -4.74
N ALA A 75 -13.27 -15.50 -4.76
CA ALA A 75 -14.45 -15.53 -3.89
C ALA A 75 -14.17 -15.51 -2.38
N ARG A 76 -12.90 -15.39 -1.96
CA ARG A 76 -12.51 -15.14 -0.58
C ARG A 76 -12.44 -13.62 -0.33
N PRO A 77 -12.61 -13.19 0.93
CA PRO A 77 -12.53 -11.79 1.29
C PRO A 77 -11.24 -11.12 0.79
N VAL A 78 -11.38 -9.89 0.31
CA VAL A 78 -10.22 -9.03 0.06
C VAL A 78 -9.78 -8.47 1.40
N THR A 79 -8.51 -8.67 1.73
CA THR A 79 -7.93 -8.23 3.01
C THR A 79 -7.18 -6.91 2.89
N ARG A 80 -6.72 -6.58 1.68
CA ARG A 80 -5.92 -5.39 1.39
C ARG A 80 -6.10 -4.97 -0.05
N VAL A 81 -6.26 -3.67 -0.29
CA VAL A 81 -6.04 -3.07 -1.60
C VAL A 81 -4.75 -2.27 -1.57
N GLU A 82 -3.84 -2.55 -2.50
CA GLU A 82 -2.53 -1.92 -2.57
C GLU A 82 -2.29 -1.23 -3.92
N HIS A 83 -1.63 -0.08 -3.86
CA HIS A 83 -1.23 0.72 -5.00
C HIS A 83 0.24 1.13 -4.86
N ILE A 84 1.08 0.71 -5.82
CA ILE A 84 2.45 1.22 -5.95
C ILE A 84 2.40 2.58 -6.64
N LEU A 85 2.80 3.61 -5.91
CA LEU A 85 2.76 5.00 -6.35
C LEU A 85 4.04 5.38 -7.05
N TRP A 86 5.16 5.01 -6.45
CA TRP A 86 6.48 5.39 -6.94
C TRP A 86 7.45 4.27 -6.65
N SER A 87 8.34 4.00 -7.59
CA SER A 87 9.37 2.98 -7.40
C SER A 87 10.60 3.32 -8.21
N VAL A 88 11.75 3.05 -7.62
CA VAL A 88 13.06 3.31 -8.20
C VAL A 88 13.98 2.12 -7.96
N ARG A 89 14.88 1.86 -8.90
CA ARG A 89 15.87 0.78 -8.81
C ARG A 89 17.27 1.31 -9.10
N ALA A 90 18.22 0.97 -8.24
CA ALA A 90 19.63 1.25 -8.47
C ALA A 90 20.21 0.30 -9.52
N GLY A 91 21.14 0.80 -10.35
CA GLY A 91 21.93 -0.03 -11.27
C GLY A 91 23.13 -0.70 -10.59
N ALA A 92 23.61 -0.15 -9.46
CA ALA A 92 24.72 -0.66 -8.67
C ALA A 92 24.53 -0.35 -7.18
N ALA A 93 25.17 -1.12 -6.30
CA ALA A 93 25.11 -0.89 -4.84
C ALA A 93 25.57 0.51 -4.42
N ALA A 94 26.55 1.07 -5.14
CA ALA A 94 27.04 2.44 -4.91
C ALA A 94 25.96 3.52 -5.11
N GLU A 95 24.85 3.21 -5.77
CA GLU A 95 23.74 4.14 -5.98
C GLU A 95 22.67 4.06 -4.87
N ASN A 96 22.79 3.13 -3.92
CA ASN A 96 21.77 2.91 -2.88
C ASN A 96 21.58 4.14 -2.00
N GLU A 97 22.66 4.88 -1.68
CA GLU A 97 22.56 6.12 -0.90
C GLU A 97 21.78 7.21 -1.65
N ALA A 98 22.05 7.38 -2.95
CA ALA A 98 21.32 8.31 -3.80
C ALA A 98 19.84 7.93 -3.92
N LEU A 99 19.54 6.63 -4.00
CA LEU A 99 18.20 6.07 -4.03
C LEU A 99 17.44 6.32 -2.72
N MET A 100 18.06 6.07 -1.56
CA MET A 100 17.47 6.37 -0.25
C MET A 100 17.21 7.87 -0.08
N SER A 101 18.17 8.71 -0.49
CA SER A 101 18.03 10.17 -0.48
C SER A 101 16.90 10.65 -1.38
N LEU A 102 16.74 10.06 -2.57
CA LEU A 102 15.64 10.37 -3.48
C LEU A 102 14.28 9.99 -2.88
N THR A 103 14.20 8.81 -2.25
CA THR A 103 13.00 8.34 -1.55
C THR A 103 12.62 9.29 -0.42
N ALA A 104 13.60 9.71 0.41
CA ALA A 104 13.39 10.65 1.49
C ALA A 104 12.90 12.03 0.99
N ARG A 105 13.38 12.50 -0.16
CA ARG A 105 12.90 13.74 -0.79
C ARG A 105 11.49 13.64 -1.36
N LYS A 106 11.11 12.48 -1.91
CA LYS A 106 9.78 12.26 -2.49
C LYS A 106 8.70 12.06 -1.42
N TRP A 107 9.06 11.45 -0.30
CA TRP A 107 8.14 11.06 0.77
C TRP A 107 7.16 12.17 1.23
N PRO A 108 7.59 13.40 1.58
CA PRO A 108 6.68 14.42 2.11
C PRO A 108 5.56 14.80 1.13
N ALA A 109 5.84 14.77 -0.18
CA ALA A 109 4.84 15.10 -1.19
C ALA A 109 3.72 14.05 -1.27
N TYR A 110 4.07 12.76 -1.12
CA TYR A 110 3.06 11.70 -1.04
C TYR A 110 2.26 11.75 0.25
N VAL A 111 2.91 12.03 1.40
CA VAL A 111 2.20 12.24 2.67
C VAL A 111 1.19 13.38 2.53
N ALA A 112 1.61 14.52 1.99
CA ALA A 112 0.73 15.68 1.77
C ALA A 112 -0.45 15.36 0.84
N ALA A 113 -0.22 14.60 -0.23
CA ALA A 113 -1.29 14.17 -1.14
C ALA A 113 -2.33 13.28 -0.44
N VAL A 114 -1.91 12.31 0.39
CA VAL A 114 -2.86 11.50 1.17
C VAL A 114 -3.59 12.36 2.20
N GLN A 115 -2.87 13.28 2.87
CA GLN A 115 -3.44 14.19 3.86
C GLN A 115 -4.53 15.11 3.30
N ALA A 116 -4.39 15.54 2.04
CA ALA A 116 -5.38 16.37 1.38
C ALA A 116 -6.77 15.71 1.27
N VAL A 117 -6.82 14.37 1.28
CA VAL A 117 -8.06 13.59 1.16
C VAL A 117 -8.47 12.97 2.50
N LEU A 118 -7.53 12.39 3.26
CA LEU A 118 -7.79 11.60 4.47
C LEU A 118 -7.54 12.35 5.79
N SER A 119 -7.23 13.66 5.74
CA SER A 119 -6.77 14.47 6.88
C SER A 119 -5.39 14.05 7.42
N VAL A 120 -4.97 14.58 8.56
CA VAL A 120 -3.68 14.23 9.17
C VAL A 120 -3.61 12.75 9.57
N PRO A 121 -2.46 12.08 9.38
CA PRO A 121 -2.29 10.71 9.84
C PRO A 121 -2.29 10.66 11.37
N THR A 122 -2.78 9.55 11.92
CA THR A 122 -2.69 9.22 13.34
C THR A 122 -1.23 9.06 13.76
N TRP A 123 -0.36 8.59 12.85
CA TRP A 123 1.07 8.49 13.08
C TRP A 123 1.86 8.67 11.77
N SER A 124 3.02 9.32 11.82
CA SER A 124 3.95 9.43 10.69
C SER A 124 5.38 9.56 11.18
N GLY A 125 6.30 8.81 10.58
CA GLY A 125 7.70 8.80 10.99
C GLY A 125 8.59 7.86 10.18
N ASP A 126 9.88 7.91 10.51
CA ASP A 126 10.90 7.03 9.98
C ASP A 126 10.96 5.72 10.79
N TRP A 127 11.65 4.72 10.26
CA TRP A 127 11.79 3.39 10.86
C TRP A 127 12.29 3.38 12.31
N ASP A 128 12.98 4.42 12.79
CA ASP A 128 13.54 4.57 14.14
C ASP A 128 12.84 5.64 14.99
N THR A 129 11.76 6.25 14.46
CA THR A 129 11.03 7.29 15.19
C THR A 129 10.37 6.71 16.44
N ALA A 130 10.55 7.39 17.58
CA ALA A 130 9.96 6.99 18.85
C ALA A 130 8.43 6.89 18.76
N GLY A 131 7.87 5.87 19.41
CA GLY A 131 6.43 5.61 19.35
C GLY A 131 5.95 5.05 18.02
N PHE A 132 6.84 4.39 17.25
CA PHE A 132 6.45 3.63 16.07
C PHE A 132 5.32 2.65 16.39
N PRO A 133 4.19 2.66 15.65
CA PRO A 133 3.01 1.91 16.01
C PRO A 133 3.21 0.41 15.86
N ASP A 134 2.66 -0.35 16.81
CA ASP A 134 2.57 -1.79 16.69
C ASP A 134 1.69 -2.17 15.48
N SER A 135 2.14 -3.20 14.77
CA SER A 135 1.42 -3.71 13.61
C SER A 135 0.16 -4.46 14.06
N PRO A 136 -1.04 -4.15 13.52
CA PRO A 136 -2.25 -4.93 13.81
C PRO A 136 -2.12 -6.41 13.44
N GLY A 137 -1.16 -6.72 12.56
CA GLY A 137 -0.60 -8.04 12.39
C GLY A 137 0.35 -8.11 11.20
N ARG A 138 0.90 -9.30 10.94
CA ARG A 138 2.02 -9.47 9.99
C ARG A 138 1.77 -8.98 8.56
N ALA A 139 0.50 -8.82 8.16
CA ALA A 139 0.13 -8.39 6.82
C ALA A 139 0.25 -6.86 6.56
N TYR A 140 0.44 -6.05 7.60
CA TYR A 140 0.44 -4.59 7.53
C TYR A 140 1.86 -4.02 7.41
N TRP A 141 2.65 -4.24 8.46
CA TRP A 141 4.09 -4.01 8.52
C TRP A 141 4.74 -4.95 9.53
N GLN A 142 6.07 -5.03 9.50
CA GLN A 142 6.85 -5.94 10.32
C GLN A 142 7.08 -5.38 11.74
N ASP A 143 7.46 -6.27 12.66
CA ASP A 143 7.69 -5.92 14.06
C ASP A 143 8.96 -5.08 14.29
N ALA A 144 9.20 -4.72 15.55
CA ALA A 144 10.31 -3.87 15.93
C ALA A 144 11.68 -4.51 15.65
N GLU A 145 11.82 -5.83 15.78
CA GLU A 145 13.07 -6.54 15.54
C GLU A 145 13.43 -6.50 14.06
N TRP A 146 12.48 -6.90 13.20
CA TRP A 146 12.66 -6.83 11.75
C TRP A 146 12.97 -5.41 11.28
N ARG A 147 12.23 -4.43 11.79
CA ARG A 147 12.40 -3.02 11.41
C ARG A 147 13.76 -2.47 11.83
N ALA A 148 14.28 -2.85 13.00
CA ALA A 148 15.61 -2.45 13.44
C ALA A 148 16.72 -3.06 12.56
N GLU A 149 16.55 -4.30 12.12
CA GLU A 149 17.51 -5.00 11.27
C GLU A 149 17.47 -4.52 9.81
N HIS A 150 16.27 -4.38 9.23
CA HIS A 150 16.07 -4.18 7.80
C HIS A 150 15.70 -2.74 7.41
N ARG A 151 15.38 -1.89 8.39
CA ARG A 151 14.80 -0.54 8.16
C ARG A 151 13.55 -0.62 7.28
N ASP A 152 12.67 -1.58 7.59
CA ASP A 152 11.47 -1.88 6.81
C ASP A 152 10.22 -1.93 7.72
N PRO A 153 9.21 -1.09 7.48
CA PRO A 153 9.20 -0.03 6.47
C PRO A 153 10.23 1.06 6.82
N TYR A 154 10.83 1.65 5.79
CA TYR A 154 11.81 2.73 5.94
C TYR A 154 11.15 4.01 6.44
N ARG A 155 9.92 4.26 5.98
CA ARG A 155 9.01 5.31 6.45
C ARG A 155 7.58 4.81 6.44
N LEU A 156 6.79 5.31 7.37
CA LEU A 156 5.39 4.88 7.51
C LEU A 156 4.53 6.10 7.87
N ALA A 157 3.32 6.15 7.32
CA ALA A 157 2.25 7.03 7.76
C ALA A 157 0.94 6.24 7.79
N VAL A 158 0.19 6.39 8.88
CA VAL A 158 -1.00 5.59 9.19
C VAL A 158 -2.19 6.49 9.43
N TRP A 159 -3.30 6.19 8.77
CA TRP A 159 -4.61 6.80 9.03
C TRP A 159 -5.55 5.72 9.56
N SER A 160 -5.94 5.90 10.82
CA SER A 160 -6.94 5.09 11.48
C SER A 160 -8.13 5.97 11.88
N PHE A 161 -9.33 5.42 11.75
CA PHE A 161 -10.56 6.13 12.07
C PHE A 161 -11.27 5.46 13.24
N ARG A 162 -12.00 6.24 14.02
CA ARG A 162 -12.74 5.73 15.20
C ARG A 162 -14.03 5.00 14.81
N THR A 163 -14.46 5.13 13.56
CA THR A 163 -15.70 4.51 13.09
C THR A 163 -15.51 3.00 12.99
N PRO A 164 -16.34 2.19 13.66
CA PRO A 164 -16.33 0.75 13.48
C PRO A 164 -16.62 0.41 12.02
N GLY A 165 -15.79 -0.41 11.41
CA GLY A 165 -15.83 -0.85 10.02
C GLY A 165 -14.82 -0.10 9.15
N ALA A 166 -14.26 1.01 9.65
CA ALA A 166 -13.44 1.88 8.83
C ALA A 166 -12.11 1.22 8.43
N PRO A 167 -11.68 1.38 7.18
CA PRO A 167 -10.42 0.83 6.72
C PRO A 167 -9.24 1.54 7.37
N LEU A 168 -8.13 0.81 7.52
CA LEU A 168 -6.84 1.38 7.88
C LEU A 168 -6.08 1.72 6.61
N PHE A 169 -5.69 2.98 6.43
CA PHE A 169 -4.81 3.37 5.33
C PHE A 169 -3.37 3.47 5.81
N VAL A 170 -2.47 2.93 5.00
CA VAL A 170 -1.04 2.84 5.29
C VAL A 170 -0.27 3.30 4.07
N LEU A 171 0.38 4.45 4.17
CA LEU A 171 1.41 4.86 3.23
C LEU A 171 2.75 4.35 3.78
N ARG A 172 3.54 3.69 2.93
CA ARG A 172 4.84 3.15 3.32
C ARG A 172 5.88 3.42 2.26
N ALA A 173 7.09 3.72 2.70
CA ALA A 173 8.29 3.64 1.88
C ALA A 173 9.06 2.40 2.32
N ASN A 174 9.28 1.46 1.39
CA ASN A 174 10.03 0.24 1.66
C ASN A 174 11.32 0.24 0.85
N LEU A 175 12.37 -0.36 1.42
CA LEU A 175 13.60 -0.70 0.73
C LEU A 175 13.58 -2.19 0.42
N ALA A 176 14.08 -2.60 -0.75
CA ALA A 176 14.31 -4.02 -0.99
C ALA A 176 15.36 -4.58 -0.01
N ALA A 177 15.22 -5.86 0.34
CA ALA A 177 16.14 -6.55 1.24
C ALA A 177 17.61 -6.33 0.84
N GLY A 178 18.47 -6.05 1.81
CA GLY A 178 19.90 -5.79 1.58
C GLY A 178 20.23 -4.40 1.00
N THR A 179 19.25 -3.58 0.63
CA THR A 179 19.50 -2.20 0.11
C THR A 179 20.20 -1.34 1.16
N ALA A 180 19.70 -1.33 2.40
CA ALA A 180 20.27 -0.58 3.51
C ALA A 180 21.67 -1.07 3.91
N ALA A 181 21.95 -2.37 3.70
CA ALA A 181 23.22 -3.00 4.01
C ALA A 181 24.23 -2.96 2.83
N GLY A 182 23.82 -2.45 1.65
CA GLY A 182 24.69 -2.32 0.48
C GLY A 182 25.05 -3.64 -0.20
N TRP A 183 24.30 -4.73 0.03
CA TRP A 183 24.64 -6.07 -0.50
C TRP A 183 24.53 -6.20 -2.02
N GLY A 184 23.89 -5.24 -2.68
CA GLY A 184 23.71 -5.21 -4.12
C GLY A 184 22.94 -3.97 -4.58
N PRO A 185 22.63 -3.87 -5.88
CA PRO A 185 21.74 -2.84 -6.40
C PRO A 185 20.37 -2.95 -5.73
N GLY A 186 20.00 -1.92 -4.96
CA GLY A 186 18.74 -1.89 -4.23
C GLY A 186 17.55 -1.37 -5.03
N SER A 187 16.39 -1.38 -4.41
CA SER A 187 15.21 -0.65 -4.88
C SER A 187 14.49 0.00 -3.70
N ALA A 188 13.72 1.06 -4.00
CA ALA A 188 12.80 1.67 -3.05
C ALA A 188 11.44 1.85 -3.70
N THR A 189 10.39 1.71 -2.90
CA THR A 189 9.01 1.83 -3.35
C THR A 189 8.21 2.64 -2.33
N ILE A 190 7.40 3.57 -2.80
CA ILE A 190 6.34 4.20 -2.03
C ILE A 190 5.01 3.59 -2.50
N SER A 191 4.27 3.01 -1.56
CA SER A 191 2.97 2.37 -1.81
C SER A 191 1.95 2.84 -0.80
N LEU A 192 0.70 2.94 -1.23
CA LEU A 192 -0.46 3.11 -0.37
C LEU A 192 -1.22 1.79 -0.29
N ALA A 193 -1.56 1.37 0.91
CA ALA A 193 -2.44 0.24 1.17
C ALA A 193 -3.68 0.70 1.95
N CYS A 194 -4.82 0.10 1.63
CA CYS A 194 -6.07 0.21 2.35
C CYS A 194 -6.43 -1.20 2.84
N HIS A 195 -6.55 -1.38 4.15
CA HIS A 195 -6.84 -2.67 4.75
C HIS A 195 -8.30 -2.72 5.17
N GLY A 196 -8.97 -3.80 4.77
CA GLY A 196 -10.37 -4.04 5.12
C GLY A 196 -10.56 -4.34 6.61
N PRO A 197 -11.82 -4.37 7.08
CA PRO A 197 -12.16 -4.87 8.41
C PRO A 197 -11.74 -6.33 8.60
N ALA A 198 -11.55 -6.73 9.86
CA ALA A 198 -11.31 -8.12 10.22
C ALA A 198 -12.35 -9.02 9.58
N ASP A 199 -11.91 -10.12 8.98
CA ASP A 199 -12.81 -11.22 8.71
C ASP A 199 -13.15 -11.88 10.07
N PRO A 200 -14.41 -11.86 10.53
CA PRO A 200 -14.79 -12.41 11.83
C PRO A 200 -14.56 -13.93 11.93
N GLU A 201 -14.36 -14.63 10.82
CA GLU A 201 -14.08 -16.07 10.78
C GLU A 201 -12.58 -16.40 10.65
N SER A 202 -11.71 -15.38 10.61
CA SER A 202 -10.27 -15.52 10.43
C SER A 202 -9.53 -15.04 11.68
N ASP A 203 -8.67 -15.88 12.26
CA ASP A 203 -7.62 -15.47 13.21
C ASP A 203 -6.55 -14.54 12.55
N GLY A 204 -6.86 -13.95 11.39
CA GLY A 204 -6.06 -12.99 10.65
C GLY A 204 -6.33 -11.54 11.10
N PRO A 205 -5.36 -10.64 10.90
CA PRO A 205 -5.32 -9.38 11.62
C PRO A 205 -6.33 -8.40 11.05
N GLY A 206 -7.46 -8.27 11.72
CA GLY A 206 -8.28 -7.10 11.56
C GLY A 206 -8.53 -6.42 12.87
N TRP A 207 -8.71 -5.12 12.72
CA TRP A 207 -8.67 -4.16 13.78
C TRP A 207 -9.90 -4.34 14.69
N LEU A 208 -9.63 -4.52 15.98
CA LEU A 208 -10.57 -4.26 17.05
C LEU A 208 -10.22 -2.85 17.56
N LEU A 209 -11.17 -1.92 17.42
CA LEU A 209 -11.31 -0.81 18.37
C LEU A 209 -12.55 -1.08 19.21
#